data_AF-A0A183IHE2-F1
#
_entry.id   AF-A0A183IHE2-F1
#
_cell.length_a   1.000
_cell.length_b   1.000
_cell.length_c   1.000
_cell.angle_alpha   90.00
_cell.angle_beta   90.00
_cell.angle_gamma   90.00
#
_symmetry.space_group_name_H-M   'P 1'
#
loop_
_entity.id
_entity.type
_entity.pdbx_description
1 polymer ?
#
loop_
_entity_poly.entity_id
_entity_poly.type
_entity_poly.pdbx_seq_one_letter_code
_entity_poly.pdbx_strand_id
1 'polypeptide(L)'
;MSILQKILDDMYIEPSLLEKLTDVQKQILFCKMREEQIRRWNLRENEKNSRKSSDTRVKWLLGKDGQPWVWVMGEHPNDKSIDEILEEETKQKARQLAAIEASRSSDAILPDSIEDQVEVPNQVGQPSQDELQRREAEIYQSLKKAREEANREAEVEAEIEAPHSLIFHIRIFVFRATSARSIKPHSRLSVIQWYRNEEYIRGVGVDRITNHFAPWFHGLIDREEAELLLKFQPVGSFLVRLSDRILGYVISCQAALKVKHFLVERTEEGYQFFGSEQMVHADLSDLVAFHKKVPITQTGLELLLIPVGQQRIPPDYAELLPNTFD
;
A
#
# COMPACT_ATOMS: atom_id res chain seq x y z
N MET A 1 0.82 51.27 8.01
CA MET A 1 0.26 50.04 7.42
C MET A 1 -0.88 49.54 8.29
N SER A 2 -1.94 48.99 7.71
CA SER A 2 -3.04 48.38 8.49
C SER A 2 -2.51 47.19 9.30
N ILE A 3 -3.02 46.98 10.51
CA ILE A 3 -2.71 45.81 11.35
C ILE A 3 -2.94 44.51 10.58
N LEU A 4 -3.99 44.45 9.76
CA LEU A 4 -4.30 43.32 8.89
C LEU A 4 -3.22 43.10 7.84
N GLN A 5 -2.70 44.17 7.24
CA GLN A 5 -1.65 44.07 6.23
C GLN A 5 -0.37 43.50 6.84
N LYS A 6 -0.01 43.94 8.05
CA LYS A 6 1.16 43.41 8.78
C LYS A 6 1.01 41.91 9.08
N ILE A 7 -0.19 41.46 9.48
CA ILE A 7 -0.49 40.04 9.74
C ILE A 7 -0.41 39.21 8.45
N LEU A 8 -0.91 39.73 7.33
CA LEU A 8 -0.83 39.06 6.03
C LEU A 8 0.60 39.02 5.49
N ASP A 9 1.41 40.04 5.79
CA ASP A 9 2.82 40.11 5.42
C ASP A 9 3.66 39.09 6.21
N ASP A 10 3.55 39.12 7.54
CA ASP A 10 4.30 38.27 8.47
C ASP A 10 3.72 36.85 8.61
N MET A 11 2.50 36.62 8.09
CA MET A 11 1.74 35.37 8.23
C MET A 11 1.54 34.91 9.69
N TYR A 12 1.73 35.81 10.65
CA TYR A 12 1.69 35.55 12.07
C TYR A 12 0.72 36.52 12.76
N ILE A 13 -0.07 35.99 13.70
CA ILE A 13 -0.95 36.77 14.57
C ILE A 13 -0.67 36.41 16.02
N GLU A 14 -0.49 37.43 16.86
CA GLU A 14 -0.32 37.20 18.29
C GLU A 14 -1.58 36.58 18.94
N PRO A 15 -1.45 35.55 19.78
CA PRO A 15 -2.58 34.86 20.40
C PRO A 15 -3.54 35.80 21.15
N SER A 16 -3.00 36.79 21.87
CA SER A 16 -3.77 37.78 22.62
C SER A 16 -4.60 38.72 21.73
N LEU A 17 -4.19 38.91 20.48
CA LEU A 17 -4.91 39.70 19.48
C LEU A 17 -5.97 38.87 18.78
N LEU A 18 -5.68 37.58 18.54
CA LEU A 18 -6.62 36.63 17.96
C LEU A 18 -7.82 36.40 18.89
N GLU A 19 -7.60 36.26 20.20
CA GLU A 19 -8.66 36.07 21.21
C GLU A 19 -9.63 37.25 21.31
N LYS A 20 -9.15 38.47 21.04
CA LYS A 20 -9.96 39.70 21.07
C LYS A 20 -10.84 39.89 19.83
N LEU A 21 -10.61 39.14 18.77
CA LEU A 21 -11.44 39.19 17.56
C LEU A 21 -12.71 38.36 17.76
N THR A 22 -13.83 38.84 17.21
CA THR A 22 -15.06 38.04 17.14
C THR A 22 -14.85 36.84 16.19
N ASP A 23 -15.61 35.77 16.37
CA ASP A 23 -15.42 34.55 15.57
C ASP A 23 -15.64 34.79 14.07
N VAL A 24 -16.54 35.71 13.72
CA VAL A 24 -16.73 36.16 12.32
C VAL A 24 -15.47 36.88 11.79
N GLN A 25 -14.85 37.73 12.60
CA GLN A 25 -13.62 38.42 12.22
C GLN A 25 -12.42 37.46 12.11
N LYS A 26 -12.33 36.47 13.01
CA LYS A 26 -11.34 35.39 12.93
C LYS A 26 -11.52 34.59 11.63
N GLN A 27 -12.75 34.23 11.29
CA GLN A 27 -13.06 33.49 10.06
C GLN A 27 -12.63 34.28 8.82
N ILE A 28 -12.96 35.57 8.74
CA ILE A 28 -12.55 36.45 7.63
C ILE A 28 -11.03 36.56 7.55
N LEU A 29 -10.35 36.73 8.70
CA LEU A 29 -8.90 36.79 8.77
C LEU A 29 -8.25 35.49 8.26
N PHE A 30 -8.74 34.33 8.69
CA PHE A 30 -8.21 33.03 8.24
C PHE A 30 -8.44 32.80 6.75
N CYS A 31 -9.60 33.20 6.21
CA CYS A 31 -9.82 33.20 4.76
C CYS A 31 -8.77 34.05 4.04
N LYS A 32 -8.51 35.29 4.52
CA LYS A 32 -7.52 36.19 3.92
C LYS A 32 -6.08 35.69 4.05
N MET A 33 -5.71 35.13 5.19
CA MET A 33 -4.40 34.49 5.39
C MET A 33 -4.25 33.27 4.48
N ARG A 34 -5.32 32.51 4.25
CA ARG A 34 -5.30 31.36 3.36
C ARG A 34 -5.16 31.77 1.90
N GLU A 35 -5.91 32.78 1.47
CA GLU A 35 -5.78 33.41 0.15
C GLU A 35 -4.34 33.87 -0.10
N GLU A 36 -3.71 34.53 0.88
CA GLU A 36 -2.34 35.02 0.77
C GLU A 36 -1.31 33.87 0.75
N GLN A 37 -1.51 32.80 1.52
CA GLN A 37 -0.70 31.57 1.42
C GLN A 37 -0.76 30.98 0.01
N ILE A 38 -1.97 30.87 -0.56
CA ILE A 38 -2.19 30.33 -1.91
C ILE A 38 -1.53 31.26 -2.94
N ARG A 39 -1.69 32.58 -2.82
CA ARG A 39 -1.06 33.57 -3.71
C ARG A 39 0.46 33.46 -3.69
N ARG A 40 1.08 33.41 -2.51
CA ARG A 40 2.54 33.24 -2.34
C ARG A 40 3.03 31.89 -2.86
N TRP A 41 2.25 30.82 -2.68
CA TRP A 41 2.57 29.51 -3.21
C TRP A 41 2.53 29.49 -4.74
N ASN A 42 1.46 30.00 -5.34
CA ASN A 42 1.32 30.15 -6.79
C ASN A 42 2.45 30.99 -7.39
N LEU A 43 2.83 32.10 -6.74
CA LEU A 43 3.93 32.95 -7.20
C LEU A 43 5.27 32.19 -7.20
N ARG A 44 5.58 31.44 -6.13
CA ARG A 44 6.79 30.59 -6.06
C ARG A 44 6.78 29.48 -7.10
N GLU A 45 5.63 28.85 -7.36
CA GLU A 45 5.51 27.81 -8.39
C GLU A 45 5.68 28.40 -9.80
N ASN A 46 5.12 29.58 -10.06
CA ASN A 46 5.29 30.27 -11.34
C ASN A 46 6.74 30.73 -11.57
N GLU A 47 7.43 31.19 -10.52
CA GLU A 47 8.88 31.49 -10.57
C GLU A 47 9.74 30.24 -10.80
N LYS A 48 9.37 29.09 -10.22
CA LYS A 48 10.07 27.82 -10.51
C LYS A 48 9.85 27.38 -11.95
N ASN A 49 8.64 27.56 -12.48
CA ASN A 49 8.33 27.22 -13.87
C ASN A 49 9.05 28.15 -14.86
N SER A 50 9.26 29.43 -14.53
CA SER A 50 10.07 30.34 -15.36
C SER A 50 11.58 30.05 -15.28
N ARG A 51 12.09 29.62 -14.11
CA ARG A 51 13.50 29.22 -13.92
C ARG A 51 13.85 27.84 -14.48
N LYS A 52 12.86 26.96 -14.71
CA LYS A 52 13.05 25.66 -15.38
C LYS A 52 13.17 25.74 -16.91
N SER A 53 13.43 26.92 -17.45
CA SER A 53 13.85 27.14 -18.85
C SER A 53 15.36 26.88 -19.04
N SER A 54 15.89 25.77 -18.52
CA SER A 54 17.21 25.27 -18.89
C SER A 54 17.09 23.81 -19.32
N ASP A 55 16.83 23.67 -20.61
CA ASP A 55 17.13 22.52 -21.47
C ASP A 55 16.78 21.11 -20.96
N THR A 56 15.49 20.81 -20.89
CA THR A 56 15.03 19.45 -21.18
C THR A 56 13.87 19.55 -22.15
N ARG A 57 14.18 19.76 -23.43
CA ARG A 57 13.19 19.78 -24.50
C ARG A 57 12.68 18.36 -24.72
N VAL A 58 11.55 18.02 -24.10
CA VAL A 58 10.80 16.79 -24.43
C VAL A 58 10.41 16.88 -25.91
N LYS A 59 11.05 16.06 -26.74
CA LYS A 59 10.69 15.88 -28.15
C LYS A 59 9.54 14.90 -28.23
N TRP A 60 8.34 15.42 -28.41
CA TRP A 60 7.18 14.63 -28.77
C TRP A 60 7.41 13.94 -30.12
N LEU A 61 7.20 12.63 -30.19
CA LEU A 61 7.09 11.94 -31.47
C LEU A 61 5.81 12.43 -32.13
N LEU A 62 5.88 12.87 -33.39
CA LEU A 62 4.72 13.32 -34.15
C LEU A 62 4.26 12.19 -35.07
N GLY A 63 2.96 11.95 -35.12
CA GLY A 63 2.32 11.09 -36.11
C GLY A 63 2.39 11.68 -37.52
N LYS A 64 1.90 10.93 -38.51
CA LYS A 64 1.87 11.35 -39.93
C LYS A 64 1.00 12.58 -40.19
N ASP A 65 0.13 12.90 -39.25
CA ASP A 65 -0.78 14.04 -39.20
C ASP A 65 -0.16 15.28 -38.53
N GLY A 66 1.08 15.19 -38.03
CA GLY A 66 1.73 16.28 -37.31
C GLY A 66 1.19 16.51 -35.90
N GLN A 67 0.37 15.59 -35.38
CA GLN A 67 -0.08 15.56 -33.98
C GLN A 67 0.86 14.69 -33.14
N PRO A 68 0.93 14.87 -31.82
CA PRO A 68 1.69 13.96 -30.94
C PRO A 68 1.24 12.50 -31.13
N TRP A 69 2.19 11.57 -31.26
CA TRP A 69 1.96 10.15 -31.44
C TRP A 69 1.38 9.54 -30.15
N VAL A 70 0.18 8.98 -30.27
CA VAL A 70 -0.55 8.30 -29.19
C VAL A 70 -0.75 6.85 -29.60
N TRP A 71 -0.34 5.92 -28.74
CA TRP A 71 -0.60 4.49 -28.92
C TRP A 71 -1.68 4.05 -27.92
N VAL A 72 -2.80 3.57 -28.45
CA VAL A 72 -3.93 3.05 -27.69
C VAL A 72 -3.92 1.53 -27.82
N MET A 73 -3.69 0.84 -26.71
CA MET A 73 -3.75 -0.63 -26.62
C MET A 73 -5.11 -1.13 -27.12
N GLY A 74 -5.13 -1.98 -28.15
CA GLY A 74 -6.35 -2.63 -28.66
C GLY A 74 -6.96 -2.02 -29.93
N GLU A 75 -6.39 -0.96 -30.51
CA GLU A 75 -6.85 -0.39 -31.79
C GLU A 75 -5.95 -0.76 -32.99
N HIS A 76 -4.86 -1.49 -32.78
CA HIS A 76 -3.97 -1.91 -33.87
C HIS A 76 -4.46 -3.23 -34.52
N PRO A 77 -4.36 -3.40 -35.86
CA PRO A 77 -4.86 -4.60 -36.57
C PRO A 77 -4.32 -5.96 -36.11
N ASN A 78 -3.26 -5.97 -35.29
CA ASN A 78 -2.62 -7.17 -34.76
C ASN A 78 -2.76 -7.31 -33.23
N ASP A 79 -3.44 -6.38 -32.57
CA ASP A 79 -3.67 -6.46 -31.12
C ASP A 79 -4.96 -7.25 -30.86
N LYS A 80 -4.92 -8.16 -29.88
CA LYS A 80 -6.12 -8.84 -29.40
C LYS A 80 -7.00 -7.83 -28.66
N SER A 81 -8.32 -7.93 -28.84
CA SER A 81 -9.24 -7.09 -28.08
C SER A 81 -9.16 -7.43 -26.58
N ILE A 82 -9.48 -6.46 -25.72
CA ILE A 82 -9.49 -6.66 -24.26
C ILE A 82 -10.43 -7.83 -23.89
N ASP A 83 -11.57 -7.92 -24.55
CA ASP A 83 -12.55 -8.98 -24.33
C ASP A 83 -12.00 -10.36 -24.72
N GLU A 84 -11.27 -10.44 -25.83
CA GLU A 84 -10.61 -11.67 -26.31
C GLU A 84 -9.48 -12.12 -25.37
N ILE A 85 -8.71 -11.17 -24.81
CA ILE A 85 -7.68 -11.47 -23.80
C ILE A 85 -8.32 -12.07 -22.54
N LEU A 86 -9.41 -11.48 -22.06
CA LEU A 86 -10.14 -11.98 -20.89
C LEU A 86 -10.75 -13.36 -21.13
N GLU A 87 -11.33 -13.58 -22.31
CA GLU A 87 -11.89 -14.88 -22.69
C GLU A 87 -10.82 -15.97 -22.76
N GLU A 88 -9.66 -15.70 -23.37
CA GLU A 88 -8.54 -16.65 -23.40
C GLU A 88 -8.06 -17.01 -21.99
N GLU A 89 -7.94 -16.04 -21.08
CA GLU A 89 -7.56 -16.30 -19.70
C GLU A 89 -8.58 -17.20 -18.98
N THR A 90 -9.88 -16.95 -19.15
CA THR A 90 -10.92 -17.79 -18.54
C THR A 90 -10.85 -19.23 -19.04
N LYS A 91 -10.62 -19.40 -20.35
CA LYS A 91 -10.50 -20.71 -21.00
C LYS A 91 -9.23 -21.45 -20.56
N GLN A 92 -8.12 -20.75 -20.36
CA GLN A 92 -6.89 -21.35 -19.86
C GLN A 92 -7.03 -21.79 -18.40
N LYS A 93 -7.64 -20.96 -17.54
CA LYS A 93 -7.93 -21.31 -16.14
C LYS A 93 -8.84 -22.54 -16.05
N ALA A 94 -9.89 -22.61 -16.87
CA ALA A 94 -10.78 -23.77 -16.92
C ALA A 94 -10.04 -25.06 -17.32
N ARG A 95 -9.14 -25.00 -18.32
CA ARG A 95 -8.33 -26.15 -18.74
C ARG A 95 -7.37 -26.61 -17.64
N GLN A 96 -6.72 -25.68 -16.95
CA GLN A 96 -5.81 -26.01 -15.85
C GLN A 96 -6.56 -26.70 -14.70
N LEU A 97 -7.74 -26.19 -14.34
CA LEU A 97 -8.58 -26.80 -13.30
C LEU A 97 -9.01 -28.22 -13.68
N ALA A 98 -9.46 -28.44 -14.92
CA ALA A 98 -9.83 -29.76 -15.42
C ALA A 98 -8.63 -30.74 -15.45
N ALA A 99 -7.44 -30.26 -15.79
CA ALA A 99 -6.22 -31.08 -15.77
C ALA A 99 -5.82 -31.48 -14.34
N ILE A 100 -5.92 -30.54 -13.39
CA ILE A 100 -5.66 -30.80 -11.97
C ILE A 100 -6.67 -31.82 -11.43
N GLU A 101 -7.96 -31.64 -11.73
CA GLU A 101 -9.01 -32.58 -11.31
C GLU A 101 -8.79 -33.97 -11.91
N ALA A 102 -8.45 -34.07 -13.20
CA ALA A 102 -8.12 -35.33 -13.85
C ALA A 102 -6.89 -36.01 -13.24
N SER A 103 -5.85 -35.24 -12.90
CA SER A 103 -4.65 -35.78 -12.21
C SER A 103 -4.93 -36.22 -10.78
N ARG A 104 -5.86 -35.54 -10.09
CA ARG A 104 -6.28 -35.91 -8.73
C ARG A 104 -7.17 -37.16 -8.73
N SER A 105 -7.83 -37.43 -9.85
CA SER A 105 -8.68 -38.61 -10.06
C SER A 105 -7.85 -39.86 -10.38
N SER A 106 -6.65 -39.72 -10.96
CA SER A 106 -5.76 -40.85 -11.29
C SER A 106 -4.98 -41.40 -10.10
N ASP A 107 -4.85 -40.64 -9.00
CA ASP A 107 -4.13 -41.08 -7.79
C ASP A 107 -5.02 -41.89 -6.83
N ALA A 108 -6.27 -42.18 -7.21
CA ALA A 108 -7.27 -42.71 -6.29
C ALA A 108 -7.90 -44.06 -6.68
N ILE A 109 -7.26 -44.99 -7.41
CA ILE A 109 -7.68 -46.42 -7.42
C ILE A 109 -6.47 -47.33 -7.82
N LEU A 110 -6.02 -48.38 -7.08
CA LEU A 110 -6.56 -49.76 -6.90
C LEU A 110 -5.55 -50.64 -6.08
N PRO A 111 -5.85 -51.90 -5.65
CA PRO A 111 -7.04 -52.74 -5.88
C PRO A 111 -7.63 -53.44 -4.62
N ASP A 112 -8.89 -53.85 -4.69
CA ASP A 112 -9.22 -55.24 -4.33
C ASP A 112 -10.38 -55.76 -5.18
N SER A 113 -10.27 -57.03 -5.56
CA SER A 113 -11.18 -57.75 -6.45
C SER A 113 -12.46 -58.16 -5.73
N ILE A 114 -13.60 -58.11 -6.42
CA ILE A 114 -14.67 -59.13 -6.41
C ILE A 114 -15.54 -58.87 -7.65
N GLU A 115 -15.60 -59.89 -8.52
CA GLU A 115 -16.58 -60.00 -9.59
C GLU A 115 -17.98 -60.06 -8.99
N ASP A 116 -18.90 -59.24 -9.46
CA ASP A 116 -20.29 -59.68 -9.57
C ASP A 116 -21.01 -58.94 -10.70
N GLN A 117 -21.73 -59.73 -11.49
CA GLN A 117 -22.51 -59.30 -12.62
C GLN A 117 -23.73 -58.50 -12.15
N VAL A 118 -23.90 -57.27 -12.65
CA VAL A 118 -25.22 -56.63 -12.64
C VAL A 118 -25.47 -55.98 -14.00
N GLU A 119 -26.55 -56.45 -14.61
CA GLU A 119 -27.15 -56.02 -15.86
C GLU A 119 -27.25 -54.49 -15.97
N VAL A 120 -27.00 -53.96 -17.16
CA VAL A 120 -27.21 -52.56 -17.52
C VAL A 120 -28.70 -52.35 -17.83
N PRO A 121 -29.46 -51.56 -17.03
CA PRO A 121 -30.78 -51.10 -17.44
C PRO A 121 -30.67 -49.76 -18.16
N ASN A 122 -31.30 -49.76 -19.32
CA ASN A 122 -31.54 -48.68 -20.26
C ASN A 122 -31.97 -47.33 -19.65
N GLN A 123 -31.51 -46.26 -20.33
CA GLN A 123 -32.15 -44.95 -20.51
C GLN A 123 -32.34 -44.06 -19.26
N VAL A 124 -31.37 -43.19 -18.99
CA VAL A 124 -31.63 -41.88 -18.38
C VAL A 124 -31.72 -40.88 -19.53
N GLY A 125 -32.95 -40.45 -19.85
CA GLY A 125 -33.22 -39.44 -20.87
C GLY A 125 -32.44 -38.16 -20.61
N GLN A 126 -31.98 -37.51 -21.69
CA GLN A 126 -31.43 -36.17 -21.58
C GLN A 126 -32.47 -35.28 -20.88
N PRO A 127 -32.08 -34.55 -19.81
CA PRO A 127 -33.02 -33.71 -19.07
C PRO A 127 -33.67 -32.73 -20.03
N SER A 128 -35.00 -32.66 -19.97
CA SER A 128 -35.77 -31.79 -20.85
C SER A 128 -35.35 -30.33 -20.63
N GLN A 129 -35.49 -29.51 -21.67
CA GLN A 129 -35.07 -28.10 -21.62
C GLN A 129 -35.74 -27.34 -20.46
N ASP A 130 -36.96 -27.73 -20.08
CA ASP A 130 -37.69 -27.18 -18.94
C ASP A 130 -37.13 -27.62 -17.58
N GLU A 131 -36.63 -28.85 -17.45
CA GLU A 131 -35.97 -29.33 -16.23
C GLU A 131 -34.61 -28.66 -16.03
N LEU A 132 -33.89 -28.42 -17.12
CA LEU A 132 -32.66 -27.63 -17.11
C LEU A 132 -32.95 -26.18 -16.68
N GLN A 133 -33.98 -25.55 -17.25
CA GLN A 133 -34.39 -24.20 -16.86
C GLN A 133 -34.84 -24.11 -15.39
N ARG A 134 -35.53 -25.13 -14.88
CA ARG A 134 -35.91 -25.20 -13.45
C ARG A 134 -34.69 -25.33 -12.55
N ARG A 135 -33.74 -26.20 -12.89
CA ARG A 135 -32.47 -26.34 -12.14
C ARG A 135 -31.63 -25.08 -12.21
N GLU A 136 -31.55 -24.42 -13.37
CA GLU A 136 -30.87 -23.13 -13.53
C GLU A 136 -31.53 -22.03 -12.69
N ALA A 137 -32.86 -21.98 -12.65
CA ALA A 137 -33.61 -21.04 -11.82
C ALA A 137 -33.43 -21.30 -10.32
N GLU A 138 -33.39 -22.56 -9.90
CA GLU A 138 -33.08 -22.96 -8.51
C GLU A 138 -31.66 -22.57 -8.12
N ILE A 139 -30.68 -22.84 -8.99
CA ILE A 139 -29.28 -22.42 -8.80
C ILE A 139 -29.20 -20.90 -8.71
N TYR A 140 -29.86 -20.17 -9.61
CA TYR A 140 -29.86 -18.71 -9.60
C TYR A 140 -30.51 -18.13 -8.34
N GLN A 141 -31.62 -18.70 -7.87
CA GLN A 141 -32.25 -18.30 -6.61
C GLN A 141 -31.36 -18.59 -5.41
N SER A 142 -30.67 -19.74 -5.39
CA SER A 142 -29.74 -20.10 -4.31
C SER A 142 -28.52 -19.16 -4.27
N LEU A 143 -27.95 -18.81 -5.44
CA LEU A 143 -26.85 -17.85 -5.56
C LEU A 143 -27.27 -16.44 -5.17
N LYS A 144 -28.49 -16.03 -5.55
CA LYS A 144 -29.05 -14.74 -5.14
C LYS A 144 -29.23 -14.66 -3.64
N LYS A 145 -29.80 -15.70 -3.02
CA LYS A 145 -29.98 -15.78 -1.57
C LYS A 145 -28.63 -15.81 -0.83
N ALA A 146 -27.66 -16.59 -1.30
CA ALA A 146 -26.33 -16.65 -0.73
C ALA A 146 -25.58 -15.31 -0.84
N ARG A 147 -25.77 -14.58 -1.94
CA ARG A 147 -25.20 -13.23 -2.11
C ARG A 147 -25.86 -12.20 -1.22
N GLU A 148 -27.18 -12.26 -1.05
CA GLU A 148 -27.91 -11.40 -0.12
C GLU A 148 -27.55 -11.71 1.34
N GLU A 149 -27.27 -12.97 1.67
CA GLU A 149 -26.78 -13.39 2.98
C GLU A 149 -25.35 -12.95 3.22
N ALA A 150 -24.44 -13.14 2.26
CA ALA A 150 -23.08 -12.62 2.33
C ALA A 150 -23.04 -11.08 2.41
N ASN A 151 -23.95 -10.38 1.71
CA ASN A 151 -24.09 -8.93 1.83
C ASN A 151 -24.64 -8.51 3.19
N ARG A 152 -25.61 -9.24 3.77
CA ARG A 152 -26.11 -9.00 5.13
C ARG A 152 -25.05 -9.28 6.18
N GLU A 153 -24.28 -10.36 6.02
CA GLU A 153 -23.14 -10.70 6.87
C GLU A 153 -22.06 -9.62 6.75
N ALA A 154 -21.74 -9.16 5.55
CA ALA A 154 -20.81 -8.06 5.32
C ALA A 154 -21.33 -6.72 5.84
N GLU A 155 -22.63 -6.44 5.82
CA GLU A 155 -23.23 -5.26 6.45
C GLU A 155 -23.14 -5.34 7.97
N VAL A 156 -23.47 -6.48 8.58
CA VAL A 156 -23.33 -6.70 10.04
C VAL A 156 -21.85 -6.66 10.47
N GLU A 157 -20.95 -7.24 9.69
CA GLU A 157 -19.51 -7.21 9.92
C GLU A 157 -18.96 -5.78 9.73
N ALA A 158 -19.42 -5.05 8.71
CA ALA A 158 -19.12 -3.63 8.53
C ALA A 158 -19.71 -2.76 9.64
N GLU A 159 -20.81 -3.13 10.28
CA GLU A 159 -21.44 -2.41 11.39
C GLU A 159 -20.76 -2.72 12.74
N ILE A 160 -20.20 -3.93 12.90
CA ILE A 160 -19.31 -4.32 14.01
C ILE A 160 -17.91 -3.71 13.87
N GLU A 161 -17.37 -3.60 12.64
CA GLU A 161 -16.10 -2.92 12.33
C GLU A 161 -16.25 -1.39 12.15
N ALA A 162 -17.46 -0.87 11.94
CA ALA A 162 -17.73 0.57 11.75
C ALA A 162 -17.12 1.45 12.84
N PRO A 163 -17.22 1.13 14.15
CA PRO A 163 -16.54 1.93 15.15
C PRO A 163 -15.01 1.87 14.98
N HIS A 164 -14.40 0.74 14.62
CA HIS A 164 -12.93 0.63 14.52
C HIS A 164 -12.33 1.18 13.21
N SER A 165 -13.01 1.01 12.08
CA SER A 165 -12.58 1.49 10.76
C SER A 165 -12.76 3.00 10.62
N LEU A 166 -13.87 3.55 11.13
CA LEU A 166 -14.07 5.00 11.22
C LEU A 166 -13.23 5.61 12.33
N ILE A 167 -13.01 4.98 13.49
CA ILE A 167 -12.04 5.49 14.50
C ILE A 167 -10.61 5.48 13.94
N PHE A 168 -10.22 4.52 13.09
CA PHE A 168 -8.91 4.50 12.45
C PHE A 168 -8.74 5.63 11.43
N HIS A 169 -9.73 5.85 10.55
CA HIS A 169 -9.71 6.97 9.60
C HIS A 169 -9.90 8.34 10.27
N ILE A 170 -10.74 8.43 11.31
CA ILE A 170 -10.94 9.64 12.13
C ILE A 170 -9.68 9.91 12.97
N ARG A 171 -8.95 8.92 13.50
CA ARG A 171 -7.63 9.13 14.13
C ARG A 171 -6.61 9.63 13.12
N ILE A 172 -6.58 9.09 11.89
CA ILE A 172 -5.69 9.60 10.84
C ILE A 172 -6.05 11.04 10.43
N PHE A 173 -7.33 11.41 10.44
CA PHE A 173 -7.78 12.73 9.96
C PHE A 173 -7.84 13.82 11.06
N VAL A 174 -8.26 13.47 12.29
CA VAL A 174 -8.34 14.37 13.46
C VAL A 174 -6.96 14.62 14.08
N PHE A 175 -6.01 13.68 13.95
CA PHE A 175 -4.64 13.88 14.44
C PHE A 175 -3.77 14.74 13.50
N ARG A 176 -4.34 15.34 12.45
CA ARG A 176 -3.67 16.41 11.68
C ARG A 176 -3.44 17.68 12.52
N ALA A 177 -3.96 17.75 13.75
CA ALA A 177 -3.97 18.98 14.54
C ALA A 177 -3.14 18.97 15.84
N THR A 178 -2.60 17.86 16.35
CA THR A 178 -1.97 17.88 17.70
C THR A 178 -0.71 17.03 17.92
N SER A 179 -0.10 16.43 16.91
CA SER A 179 1.31 16.01 17.03
C SER A 179 2.16 16.85 16.09
N ALA A 180 3.32 17.27 16.57
CA ALA A 180 4.30 18.04 15.83
C ALA A 180 4.72 17.27 14.56
N ARG A 181 3.99 17.55 13.48
CA ARG A 181 4.21 17.30 12.05
C ARG A 181 5.43 16.43 11.72
N SER A 182 5.18 15.16 11.40
CA SER A 182 6.10 14.39 10.56
C SER A 182 6.26 15.16 9.24
N ILE A 183 7.46 15.72 9.00
CA ILE A 183 7.76 16.46 7.77
C ILE A 183 7.66 15.46 6.62
N LYS A 184 6.77 15.72 5.66
CA LYS A 184 6.71 14.92 4.44
C LYS A 184 8.03 15.14 3.67
N PRO A 185 8.78 14.08 3.31
CA PRO A 185 9.93 14.23 2.47
C PRO A 185 9.50 14.78 1.11
N HIS A 186 10.25 15.77 0.62
CA HIS A 186 9.91 16.48 -0.61
C HIS A 186 10.38 15.73 -1.86
N SER A 187 11.34 14.81 -1.69
CA SER A 187 11.90 13.97 -2.74
C SER A 187 12.59 12.72 -2.17
N ARG A 188 12.81 11.70 -3.01
CA ARG A 188 13.66 10.55 -2.66
C ARG A 188 15.04 10.97 -2.13
N LEU A 189 15.64 11.98 -2.76
CA LEU A 189 16.92 12.56 -2.31
C LEU A 189 16.85 13.14 -0.89
N SER A 190 15.73 13.77 -0.51
CA SER A 190 15.58 14.28 0.87
C SER A 190 15.57 13.17 1.92
N VAL A 191 15.00 12.00 1.57
CA VAL A 191 15.03 10.82 2.45
C VAL A 191 16.44 10.24 2.54
N ILE A 192 17.16 10.15 1.41
CA ILE A 192 18.56 9.70 1.37
C ILE A 192 19.44 10.60 2.23
N GLN A 193 19.31 11.92 2.08
CA GLN A 193 20.09 12.90 2.84
C GLN A 193 19.80 12.82 4.34
N TRP A 194 18.52 12.73 4.72
CA TRP A 194 18.11 12.53 6.11
C TRP A 194 18.75 11.27 6.69
N TYR A 195 18.64 10.13 6.00
CA TYR A 195 19.24 8.88 6.45
C TYR A 195 20.76 9.00 6.61
N ARG A 196 21.46 9.57 5.62
CA ARG A 196 22.93 9.74 5.68
C ARG A 196 23.40 10.63 6.81
N ASN A 197 22.68 11.72 7.07
CA ASN A 197 23.11 12.73 8.04
C ASN A 197 22.75 12.36 9.47
N GLU A 198 21.59 11.72 9.69
CA GLU A 198 21.03 11.51 11.02
C GLU A 198 21.06 10.04 11.45
N GLU A 199 20.65 9.12 10.57
CA GLU A 199 20.38 7.73 10.93
C GLU A 199 21.59 6.80 10.67
N TYR A 200 22.42 7.12 9.68
CA TYR A 200 23.60 6.33 9.34
C TYR A 200 24.63 6.31 10.47
N ILE A 201 24.87 7.48 11.08
CA ILE A 201 25.79 7.61 12.23
C ILE A 201 25.29 6.82 13.44
N ARG A 202 23.98 6.61 13.56
CA ARG A 202 23.36 5.80 14.62
C ARG A 202 23.45 4.31 14.36
N GLY A 203 23.90 3.89 13.17
CA GLY A 203 24.01 2.49 12.79
C GLY A 203 22.65 1.83 12.53
N VAL A 204 21.64 2.61 12.10
CA VAL A 204 20.31 2.04 11.83
C VAL A 204 20.39 1.02 10.70
N GLY A 205 19.72 -0.12 10.90
CA GLY A 205 19.76 -1.22 9.95
C GLY A 205 21.11 -1.95 9.91
N VAL A 206 22.09 -1.58 10.74
CA VAL A 206 23.35 -2.31 10.91
C VAL A 206 23.31 -3.05 12.23
N ASP A 207 23.71 -4.31 12.22
CA ASP A 207 23.89 -5.07 13.45
C ASP A 207 25.17 -4.63 14.15
N ARG A 208 25.04 -4.22 15.42
CA ARG A 208 26.14 -3.68 16.24
C ARG A 208 27.29 -4.69 16.42
N ILE A 209 27.01 -5.99 16.34
CA ILE A 209 28.01 -7.04 16.56
C ILE A 209 28.75 -7.34 15.27
N THR A 210 28.01 -7.58 14.19
CA THR A 210 28.59 -8.03 12.92
C THR A 210 29.04 -6.87 12.03
N ASN A 211 28.63 -5.63 12.34
CA ASN A 211 28.83 -4.43 11.53
C ASN A 211 28.34 -4.60 10.08
N HIS A 212 27.42 -5.54 9.86
CA HIS A 212 26.78 -5.80 8.59
C HIS A 212 25.33 -5.31 8.63
N PHE A 213 24.80 -4.92 7.48
CA PHE A 213 23.38 -4.59 7.38
C PHE A 213 22.53 -5.79 7.75
N ALA A 214 21.52 -5.54 8.58
CA ALA A 214 20.56 -6.53 8.99
C ALA A 214 19.82 -7.07 7.75
N PRO A 215 19.54 -8.38 7.69
CA PRO A 215 18.96 -9.00 6.51
C PRO A 215 17.62 -8.39 6.13
N TRP A 216 16.82 -7.97 7.11
CA TRP A 216 15.52 -7.33 6.91
C TRP A 216 15.58 -5.90 6.39
N PHE A 217 16.75 -5.27 6.25
CA PHE A 217 16.86 -3.86 5.86
C PHE A 217 17.01 -3.72 4.35
N HIS A 218 16.02 -3.09 3.69
CA HIS A 218 15.95 -2.94 2.23
C HIS A 218 16.13 -1.50 1.73
N GLY A 219 16.43 -0.54 2.59
CA GLY A 219 16.59 0.83 2.13
C GLY A 219 15.32 1.40 1.46
N LEU A 220 15.46 1.94 0.25
CA LEU A 220 14.41 2.73 -0.45
C LEU A 220 13.62 1.95 -1.51
N ILE A 221 13.27 0.70 -1.22
CA ILE A 221 12.29 -0.04 -2.04
C ILE A 221 10.90 0.59 -1.90
N ASP A 222 10.12 0.54 -2.98
CA ASP A 222 8.74 1.01 -2.96
C ASP A 222 7.80 -0.01 -2.30
N ARG A 223 6.51 0.32 -2.27
CA ARG A 223 5.52 -0.54 -1.63
C ARG A 223 5.30 -1.81 -2.45
N GLU A 224 5.23 -1.66 -3.76
CA GLU A 224 4.93 -2.70 -4.73
C GLU A 224 6.05 -3.77 -4.74
N GLU A 225 7.31 -3.35 -4.73
CA GLU A 225 8.48 -4.21 -4.59
C GLU A 225 8.47 -4.97 -3.27
N ALA A 226 8.15 -4.30 -2.16
CA ALA A 226 8.02 -4.96 -0.87
C ALA A 226 6.92 -6.03 -0.86
N GLU A 227 5.77 -5.74 -1.48
CA GLU A 227 4.67 -6.69 -1.62
C GLU A 227 5.09 -7.90 -2.49
N LEU A 228 5.82 -7.68 -3.58
CA LEU A 228 6.35 -8.76 -4.43
C LEU A 228 7.31 -9.69 -3.68
N LEU A 229 8.20 -9.13 -2.86
CA LEU A 229 9.15 -9.89 -2.04
C LEU A 229 8.44 -10.75 -0.98
N LEU A 230 7.30 -10.29 -0.46
CA LEU A 230 6.56 -10.94 0.62
C LEU A 230 5.44 -11.89 0.14
N LYS A 231 4.93 -11.71 -1.08
CA LYS A 231 3.75 -12.41 -1.61
C LYS A 231 3.79 -13.94 -1.47
N PHE A 232 4.97 -14.54 -1.61
CA PHE A 232 5.17 -15.99 -1.55
C PHE A 232 5.91 -16.45 -0.29
N GLN A 233 6.03 -15.56 0.70
CA GLN A 233 6.69 -15.85 1.96
C GLN A 233 5.70 -16.37 3.00
N PRO A 234 6.17 -17.13 4.00
CA PRO A 234 5.31 -17.57 5.10
C PRO A 234 4.81 -16.39 5.95
N VAL A 235 3.72 -16.61 6.69
CA VAL A 235 3.18 -15.63 7.64
C VAL A 235 4.23 -15.29 8.69
N GLY A 236 4.38 -14.00 8.99
CA GLY A 236 5.40 -13.47 9.88
C GLY A 236 6.73 -13.13 9.18
N SER A 237 6.83 -13.37 7.87
CA SER A 237 7.92 -12.80 7.08
C SER A 237 7.81 -11.29 6.99
N PHE A 238 8.92 -10.58 7.10
CA PHE A 238 8.93 -9.13 7.11
C PHE A 238 10.21 -8.53 6.54
N LEU A 239 10.11 -7.26 6.18
CA LEU A 239 11.22 -6.40 5.81
C LEU A 239 10.96 -4.97 6.29
N VAL A 240 12.02 -4.18 6.37
CA VAL A 240 11.99 -2.77 6.75
C VAL A 240 12.57 -1.94 5.63
N ARG A 241 11.80 -0.93 5.22
CA ARG A 241 12.14 0.02 4.15
C ARG A 241 11.98 1.45 4.66
N LEU A 242 12.60 2.41 4.01
CA LEU A 242 12.38 3.82 4.28
C LEU A 242 11.02 4.25 3.73
N SER A 243 10.40 5.21 4.41
CA SER A 243 9.13 5.78 3.97
C SER A 243 9.36 6.90 2.97
N ASP A 244 8.52 6.94 1.93
CA ASP A 244 8.39 8.06 0.99
C ASP A 244 7.33 9.09 1.46
N ARG A 245 6.61 8.80 2.55
CA ARG A 245 5.52 9.62 3.08
C ARG A 245 5.90 10.43 4.32
N ILE A 246 6.83 9.93 5.11
CA ILE A 246 7.38 10.59 6.30
C ILE A 246 8.90 10.41 6.35
N LEU A 247 9.59 11.23 7.11
CA LEU A 247 10.97 10.94 7.52
C LEU A 247 10.94 9.84 8.58
N GLY A 248 11.12 8.60 8.14
CA GLY A 248 10.97 7.41 8.96
C GLY A 248 10.97 6.13 8.13
N TYR A 249 10.40 5.07 8.68
CA TYR A 249 10.46 3.73 8.14
C TYR A 249 9.07 3.14 7.94
N VAL A 250 9.02 2.04 7.19
CA VAL A 250 7.84 1.20 7.03
C VAL A 250 8.27 -0.25 7.23
N ILE A 251 7.59 -0.94 8.13
CA ILE A 251 7.71 -2.38 8.29
C ILE A 251 6.63 -3.03 7.43
N SER A 252 7.06 -3.75 6.40
CA SER A 252 6.16 -4.53 5.56
C SER A 252 6.24 -5.97 6.02
N CYS A 253 5.11 -6.59 6.37
CA CYS A 253 5.08 -7.98 6.82
C CYS A 253 3.94 -8.76 6.17
N GLN A 254 4.19 -10.04 5.93
CA GLN A 254 3.21 -10.99 5.45
C GLN A 254 2.29 -11.40 6.60
N ALA A 255 1.04 -10.98 6.55
CA ALA A 255 -0.01 -11.49 7.43
C ALA A 255 -0.75 -12.68 6.78
N ALA A 256 -1.72 -13.25 7.48
CA ALA A 256 -2.44 -14.46 7.02
C ALA A 256 -3.10 -14.30 5.64
N LEU A 257 -3.68 -13.12 5.34
CA LEU A 257 -4.45 -12.89 4.12
C LEU A 257 -3.80 -11.89 3.15
N LYS A 258 -2.91 -11.03 3.64
CA LYS A 258 -2.31 -9.94 2.85
C LYS A 258 -1.02 -9.44 3.46
N VAL A 259 -0.24 -8.72 2.67
CA VAL A 259 0.87 -7.91 3.18
C VAL A 259 0.29 -6.70 3.92
N LYS A 260 0.78 -6.47 5.14
CA LYS A 260 0.46 -5.29 5.95
C LYS A 260 1.69 -4.39 6.02
N HIS A 261 1.45 -3.09 6.11
CA HIS A 261 2.50 -2.07 6.19
C HIS A 261 2.26 -1.19 7.41
N PHE A 262 3.25 -1.12 8.27
CA PHE A 262 3.21 -0.35 9.50
C PHE A 262 4.22 0.78 9.41
N LEU A 263 3.73 2.01 9.55
CA LEU A 263 4.55 3.20 9.49
C LEU A 263 5.26 3.39 10.83
N VAL A 264 6.58 3.59 10.80
CA VAL A 264 7.41 3.83 11.98
C VAL A 264 7.99 5.23 11.86
N GLU A 265 7.65 6.09 12.81
CA GLU A 265 8.21 7.44 12.88
C GLU A 265 9.39 7.50 13.84
N ARG A 266 10.29 8.43 13.56
CA ARG A 266 11.38 8.80 14.47
C ARG A 266 10.86 9.93 15.36
N THR A 267 10.84 9.69 16.67
CA THR A 267 10.61 10.73 17.69
C THR A 267 11.94 11.19 18.28
N GLU A 268 11.94 12.18 19.16
CA GLU A 268 13.16 12.55 19.89
C GLU A 268 13.68 11.37 20.72
N GLU A 269 12.77 10.66 21.39
CA GLU A 269 13.03 9.57 22.33
C GLU A 269 13.42 8.24 21.66
N GLY A 270 12.96 7.98 20.44
CA GLY A 270 13.21 6.68 19.81
C GLY A 270 12.46 6.45 18.50
N TYR A 271 12.09 5.20 18.27
CA TYR A 271 11.29 4.70 17.15
C TYR A 271 9.98 4.16 17.70
N GLN A 272 8.87 4.55 17.07
CA GLN A 272 7.54 4.06 17.44
C GLN A 272 6.66 3.90 16.21
N PHE A 273 5.62 3.07 16.33
CA PHE A 273 4.61 2.97 15.28
C PHE A 273 3.72 4.22 15.26
N PHE A 274 3.60 4.80 14.07
CA PHE A 274 2.85 6.02 13.83
C PHE A 274 1.37 5.86 14.21
N GLY A 275 0.87 6.79 15.03
CA GLY A 275 -0.55 6.82 15.43
C GLY A 275 -0.96 5.76 16.45
N SER A 276 0.01 5.03 17.02
CA SER A 276 -0.22 4.06 18.10
C SER A 276 0.34 4.57 19.42
N GLU A 277 -0.26 4.18 20.55
CA GLU A 277 0.27 4.41 21.90
C GLU A 277 1.27 3.31 22.30
N GLN A 278 1.92 2.68 21.33
CA GLN A 278 2.89 1.62 21.59
C GLN A 278 4.18 2.18 22.17
N MET A 279 4.96 1.31 22.79
CA MET A 279 6.21 1.70 23.43
C MET A 279 7.21 2.26 22.40
N VAL A 280 7.93 3.30 22.83
CA VAL A 280 9.05 3.86 22.08
C VAL A 280 10.28 2.97 22.31
N HIS A 281 10.99 2.66 21.22
CA HIS A 281 12.21 1.85 21.24
C HIS A 281 13.44 2.71 20.93
N ALA A 282 14.57 2.47 21.61
CA ALA A 282 15.79 3.25 21.40
C ALA A 282 16.35 3.09 19.97
N ASP A 283 16.38 1.84 19.49
CA ASP A 283 16.85 1.48 18.16
C ASP A 283 15.76 0.76 17.34
N LEU A 284 15.84 0.88 16.01
CA LEU A 284 14.95 0.17 15.10
C LEU A 284 15.14 -1.36 15.21
N SER A 285 16.36 -1.81 15.47
CA SER A 285 16.67 -3.22 15.74
C SER A 285 15.98 -3.74 16.99
N ASP A 286 15.89 -2.91 18.04
CA ASP A 286 15.19 -3.26 19.28
C ASP A 286 13.68 -3.35 19.07
N LEU A 287 13.12 -2.43 18.28
CA LEU A 287 11.70 -2.46 17.87
C LEU A 287 11.40 -3.78 17.14
N VAL A 288 12.22 -4.14 16.15
CA VAL A 288 12.06 -5.40 15.42
C VAL A 288 12.21 -6.62 16.35
N ALA A 289 13.18 -6.59 17.26
CA ALA A 289 13.42 -7.69 18.21
C ALA A 289 12.27 -7.86 19.21
N PHE A 290 11.67 -6.77 19.68
CA PHE A 290 10.52 -6.80 20.57
C PHE A 290 9.29 -7.42 19.88
N HIS A 291 9.02 -7.00 18.64
CA HIS A 291 7.88 -7.48 17.86
C HIS A 291 8.03 -8.88 17.26
N LYS A 292 9.13 -9.58 17.58
CA LYS A 292 9.23 -11.05 17.41
C LYS A 292 8.36 -11.82 18.41
N LYS A 293 8.12 -11.22 19.58
CA LYS A 293 7.39 -11.85 20.69
C LYS A 293 6.07 -11.15 20.99
N VAL A 294 6.01 -9.85 20.72
CA VAL A 294 4.83 -9.02 20.99
C VAL A 294 4.17 -8.63 19.68
N PRO A 295 2.88 -8.94 19.46
CA PRO A 295 2.21 -8.60 18.21
C PRO A 295 2.14 -7.07 18.02
N ILE A 296 2.25 -6.62 16.77
CA ILE A 296 2.13 -5.19 16.42
C ILE A 296 0.70 -4.72 16.70
N THR A 297 -0.31 -5.47 16.27
CA THR A 297 -1.72 -5.11 16.50
C THR A 297 -2.40 -6.20 17.32
N GLN A 298 -3.20 -5.82 18.33
CA GLN A 298 -3.94 -6.79 19.15
C GLN A 298 -4.94 -7.62 18.33
N THR A 299 -5.59 -7.00 17.34
CA THR A 299 -6.58 -7.66 16.48
C THR A 299 -5.93 -8.57 15.44
N GLY A 300 -4.78 -8.15 14.91
CA GLY A 300 -4.14 -8.79 13.75
C GLY A 300 -3.02 -9.77 14.10
N LEU A 301 -2.53 -9.73 15.34
CA LEU A 301 -1.50 -10.61 15.90
C LEU A 301 -0.21 -10.70 15.05
N GLU A 302 0.13 -9.65 14.31
CA GLU A 302 1.29 -9.66 13.42
C GLU A 302 2.61 -9.69 14.21
N LEU A 303 3.41 -10.73 14.00
CA LEU A 303 4.74 -10.90 14.58
C LEU A 303 5.81 -10.82 13.48
N LEU A 304 6.95 -10.21 13.81
CA LEU A 304 8.09 -10.04 12.90
C LEU A 304 9.07 -11.21 13.03
N LEU A 305 8.68 -12.37 12.54
CA LEU A 305 9.40 -13.62 12.79
C LEU A 305 10.58 -13.84 11.84
N ILE A 306 10.34 -13.72 10.53
CA ILE A 306 11.28 -14.16 9.49
C ILE A 306 11.77 -12.94 8.70
N PRO A 307 13.05 -12.55 8.81
CA PRO A 307 13.57 -11.44 8.01
C PRO A 307 13.71 -11.87 6.54
N VAL A 308 13.09 -11.12 5.63
CA VAL A 308 13.32 -11.26 4.19
C VAL A 308 14.59 -10.51 3.82
N GLY A 309 15.48 -11.20 3.11
CA GLY A 309 16.77 -10.68 2.70
C GLY A 309 16.77 -9.97 1.35
N GLN A 310 17.92 -9.37 1.03
CA GLN A 310 18.22 -8.77 -0.27
C GLN A 310 18.17 -9.80 -1.40
N GLN A 311 17.52 -9.46 -2.53
CA GLN A 311 17.47 -10.31 -3.72
C GLN A 311 18.30 -9.79 -4.90
N ARG A 312 18.73 -8.52 -4.87
CA ARG A 312 19.43 -7.85 -5.96
C ARG A 312 20.88 -7.51 -5.59
N ILE A 313 21.71 -7.40 -6.62
CA ILE A 313 23.09 -6.91 -6.54
C ILE A 313 23.21 -5.74 -7.54
N PRO A 314 23.60 -4.53 -7.12
CA PRO A 314 23.91 -4.13 -5.74
C PRO A 314 22.68 -4.19 -4.82
N PRO A 315 22.87 -4.30 -3.49
CA PRO A 315 21.76 -4.39 -2.54
C PRO A 315 20.90 -3.12 -2.55
N ASP A 316 19.65 -3.24 -2.14
CA ASP A 316 18.65 -2.16 -2.18
C ASP A 316 19.05 -0.95 -1.31
N TYR A 317 19.82 -1.17 -0.25
CA TYR A 317 20.37 -0.10 0.60
C TYR A 317 21.63 0.57 0.03
N ALA A 318 22.17 0.13 -1.12
CA ALA A 318 23.42 0.65 -1.66
C ALA A 318 23.37 2.17 -1.93
N GLU A 319 22.23 2.68 -2.39
CA GLU A 319 22.06 4.12 -2.64
C GLU A 319 22.07 4.98 -1.38
N LEU A 320 21.86 4.38 -0.21
CA LEU A 320 21.92 5.08 1.07
C LEU A 320 23.35 5.31 1.53
N LEU A 321 24.29 4.48 1.10
CA LEU A 321 25.67 4.57 1.53
C LEU A 321 26.31 5.84 0.95
N PRO A 322 27.09 6.59 1.76
CA PRO A 322 27.90 7.67 1.22
C PRO A 322 28.83 7.10 0.15
N ASN A 323 28.98 7.80 -0.98
CA ASN A 323 29.92 7.38 -2.01
C ASN A 323 31.31 7.32 -1.38
N THR A 324 31.88 6.13 -1.27
CA THR A 324 33.29 5.93 -0.96
C THR A 324 34.07 6.36 -2.20
N PHE A 325 34.28 7.67 -2.35
CA PHE A 325 35.34 8.15 -3.22
C PHE A 325 36.63 8.05 -2.42
N ASP A 326 37.44 7.05 -2.76
CA ASP A 326 38.87 6.99 -2.43
C ASP A 326 39.62 8.20 -3.01
#